data_AF-A0A529HL67-F1
#
_entry.id   AF-A0A529HL67-F1
#
_cell.length_a   1.000
_cell.length_b   1.000
_cell.length_c   1.000
_cell.angle_alpha   90.00
_cell.angle_beta   90.00
_cell.angle_gamma   90.00
#
_symmetry.space_group_name_H-M   'P 1'
#
loop_
_entity.id
_entity.type
_entity.pdbx_description
1 polymer ?
#
loop_
_entity_poly.entity_id
_entity_poly.type
_entity_poly.pdbx_seq_one_letter_code
_entity_poly.pdbx_strand_id
1 'polypeptide(L)'
;IRNARDFGSPYVISETGTYNTESDWVHHPKNKTEEGFEECRKVISDLAQTSYDHGAVFLLETYVNNVVGSVEETVRMFAQVDHPGLGLLMDPTNYFEAHNIDRMDQVLNQVFD
;
A
#
# COMPACT_ATOMS: atom_id res chain seq x y z
N ILE A 1 8.13 -7.41 10.72
CA ILE A 1 9.15 -6.40 10.34
C ILE A 1 10.44 -6.53 11.13
N ARG A 2 10.45 -6.42 12.47
CA ARG A 2 11.69 -6.43 13.29
C ARG A 2 12.65 -7.61 13.03
N ASN A 3 12.09 -8.79 12.74
CA ASN A 3 12.87 -10.02 12.55
C ASN A 3 13.21 -10.31 11.08
N ALA A 4 12.85 -9.43 10.13
CA ALA A 4 13.00 -9.72 8.70
C ALA A 4 14.44 -10.12 8.33
N ARG A 5 15.41 -9.40 8.92
CA ARG A 5 16.84 -9.63 8.74
C ARG A 5 17.29 -11.02 9.20
N ASP A 6 16.69 -11.54 10.26
CA ASP A 6 17.00 -12.90 10.77
C ASP A 6 16.56 -13.99 9.79
N PHE A 7 15.55 -13.69 8.95
CA PHE A 7 15.08 -14.57 7.87
C PHE A 7 15.80 -14.31 6.53
N GLY A 8 16.83 -13.47 6.51
CA GLY A 8 17.67 -13.22 5.32
C GLY A 8 17.12 -12.21 4.32
N SER A 9 16.08 -11.45 4.66
CA SER A 9 15.52 -10.40 3.79
C SER A 9 15.38 -9.07 4.52
N PRO A 10 15.71 -7.91 3.91
CA PRO A 10 15.31 -6.62 4.47
C PRO A 10 13.84 -6.29 4.19
N TYR A 11 13.17 -7.00 3.29
CA TYR A 11 11.84 -6.62 2.81
C TYR A 11 10.75 -7.40 3.53
N VAL A 12 9.72 -6.68 3.99
CA VAL A 12 8.44 -7.24 4.43
C VAL A 12 7.34 -6.54 3.67
N ILE A 13 6.44 -7.32 3.10
CA ILE A 13 5.37 -6.83 2.23
C ILE A 13 4.05 -7.01 2.94
N SER A 14 3.17 -6.03 2.82
CA SER A 14 1.75 -6.17 3.13
C SER A 14 0.96 -5.14 2.36
N GLU A 15 -0.29 -5.48 2.07
CA GLU A 15 -1.27 -4.49 1.68
C GLU A 15 -1.79 -3.71 2.91
N THR A 16 -2.57 -2.65 2.68
CA THR A 16 -3.11 -1.82 3.77
C THR A 16 -4.37 -2.41 4.45
N GLY A 17 -4.97 -3.44 3.86
CA GLY A 17 -6.23 -4.02 4.30
C GLY A 17 -7.44 -3.10 4.11
N THR A 18 -8.56 -3.52 4.69
CA THR A 18 -9.87 -2.86 4.63
C THR A 18 -10.47 -2.71 6.03
N TYR A 19 -11.37 -1.72 6.20
CA TYR A 19 -12.24 -1.61 7.36
C TYR A 19 -13.35 -2.67 7.44
N ASN A 20 -13.47 -3.57 6.46
CA ASN A 20 -14.41 -4.67 6.54
C ASN A 20 -13.97 -5.65 7.63
N THR A 21 -14.81 -5.87 8.64
CA THR A 21 -14.49 -6.74 9.78
C THR A 21 -14.80 -8.21 9.53
N GLU A 22 -15.45 -8.55 8.42
CA GLU A 22 -15.86 -9.91 8.07
C GLU A 22 -14.92 -10.57 7.07
N SER A 23 -14.27 -9.78 6.21
CA SER A 23 -13.33 -10.28 5.21
C SER A 23 -12.29 -9.25 4.81
N ASP A 24 -11.02 -9.67 4.81
CA ASP A 24 -9.88 -8.87 4.36
C ASP A 24 -9.92 -8.55 2.85
N TRP A 25 -10.79 -9.21 2.09
CA TRP A 25 -10.88 -9.10 0.63
C TRP A 25 -12.05 -8.26 0.14
N VAL A 26 -12.90 -7.78 1.06
CA VAL A 26 -14.17 -7.12 0.70
C VAL A 26 -14.09 -5.64 1.01
N HIS A 27 -14.48 -4.82 0.03
CA HIS A 27 -14.55 -3.37 0.20
C HIS A 27 -15.41 -2.95 1.41
N HIS A 28 -15.01 -1.84 2.04
CA HIS A 28 -15.82 -1.13 3.02
C HIS A 28 -15.85 0.37 2.69
N PRO A 29 -17.00 1.07 2.79
CA PRO A 29 -17.09 2.49 2.43
C PRO A 29 -16.09 3.40 3.15
N LYS A 30 -15.74 3.09 4.41
CA LYS A 30 -14.70 3.82 5.16
C LYS A 30 -13.32 3.78 4.50
N ASN A 31 -13.02 2.79 3.65
CA ASN A 31 -11.76 2.74 2.91
C ASN A 31 -11.54 3.98 2.03
N LYS A 32 -12.64 4.61 1.57
CA LYS A 32 -12.61 5.76 0.64
C LYS A 32 -12.95 7.09 1.31
N THR A 33 -12.81 7.17 2.64
CA THR A 33 -12.97 8.42 3.38
C THR A 33 -11.61 8.99 3.77
N GLU A 34 -11.56 10.30 3.93
CA GLU A 34 -10.37 11.02 4.42
C GLU A 34 -9.94 10.51 5.80
N GLU A 35 -10.91 10.25 6.68
CA GLU A 35 -10.65 9.66 8.00
C GLU A 35 -9.97 8.28 7.89
N GLY A 36 -10.49 7.40 7.02
CA GLY A 36 -9.92 6.07 6.82
C GLY A 36 -8.50 6.13 6.24
N PHE A 37 -8.27 7.06 5.30
CA PHE A 37 -6.94 7.30 4.76
C PHE A 37 -5.96 7.80 5.83
N GLU A 38 -6.34 8.82 6.61
CA GLU A 38 -5.44 9.40 7.63
C GLU A 38 -5.13 8.44 8.78
N GLU A 39 -6.07 7.59 9.17
CA GLU A 39 -5.82 6.50 10.11
C GLU A 39 -4.82 5.48 9.55
N CYS A 40 -5.06 5.00 8.32
CA CYS A 40 -4.14 4.10 7.63
C CYS A 40 -2.74 4.70 7.49
N ARG A 41 -2.64 5.97 7.07
CA ARG A 41 -1.37 6.68 6.89
C ARG A 41 -0.53 6.74 8.16
N LYS A 42 -1.15 6.94 9.33
CA LYS A 42 -0.43 6.93 10.61
C LYS A 42 0.20 5.58 10.88
N VAL A 43 -0.55 4.49 10.67
CA VAL A 43 -0.02 3.13 10.81
C VAL A 43 1.12 2.87 9.83
N ILE A 44 0.99 3.29 8.57
CA ILE A 44 2.05 3.14 7.57
C ILE A 44 3.30 3.94 7.93
N SER A 45 3.13 5.13 8.50
CA SER A 45 4.24 5.96 9.01
C SER A 45 4.99 5.24 10.15
N ASP A 46 4.26 4.66 11.09
CA ASP A 46 4.85 3.90 12.21
C ASP A 46 5.56 2.62 11.72
N LEU A 47 5.01 1.95 10.71
CA LEU A 47 5.62 0.79 10.07
C LEU A 47 6.89 1.17 9.30
N ALA A 48 6.88 2.30 8.59
CA ALA A 48 8.04 2.81 7.88
C ALA A 48 9.18 3.15 8.85
N GLN A 49 8.88 3.84 9.96
CA GLN A 49 9.86 4.13 11.01
C GLN A 49 10.39 2.84 11.64
N THR A 50 9.50 1.94 12.05
CA THR A 50 9.89 0.66 12.66
C THR A 50 10.76 -0.18 11.73
N SER A 51 10.47 -0.17 10.43
CA SER A 51 11.26 -0.88 9.42
C SER A 51 12.68 -0.32 9.37
N TYR A 52 12.79 0.99 9.21
CA TYR A 52 14.07 1.67 9.13
C TYR A 52 14.94 1.43 10.39
N ASP A 53 14.34 1.53 11.57
CA ASP A 53 15.03 1.31 12.86
C ASP A 53 15.64 -0.10 12.98
N HIS A 54 15.13 -1.08 12.23
CA HIS A 54 15.60 -2.47 12.23
C HIS A 54 16.33 -2.86 10.94
N GLY A 55 16.73 -1.88 10.11
CA GLY A 55 17.41 -2.11 8.85
C GLY A 55 16.57 -2.87 7.82
N ALA A 56 15.24 -2.75 7.92
CA ALA A 56 14.26 -3.33 7.02
C ALA A 56 13.55 -2.23 6.21
N VAL A 57 12.77 -2.65 5.21
CA VAL A 57 11.90 -1.79 4.41
C VAL A 57 10.53 -2.46 4.34
N PHE A 58 9.48 -1.69 4.67
CA PHE A 58 8.10 -2.11 4.46
C PHE A 58 7.70 -1.81 3.02
N LEU A 59 7.26 -2.83 2.29
CA LEU A 59 6.74 -2.68 0.93
C LEU A 59 5.22 -2.64 0.99
N LEU A 60 4.64 -1.50 0.64
CA LEU A 60 3.20 -1.34 0.50
C LEU A 60 2.78 -1.95 -0.83
N GLU A 61 1.79 -2.83 -0.79
CA GLU A 61 1.13 -3.40 -1.96
C GLU A 61 -0.29 -2.82 -2.08
N THR A 62 -0.68 -2.46 -3.31
CA THR A 62 -2.02 -1.97 -3.59
C THR A 62 -2.99 -3.12 -3.81
N TYR A 63 -4.24 -2.93 -3.41
CA TYR A 63 -5.33 -3.84 -3.76
C TYR A 63 -6.66 -3.09 -3.81
N VAL A 64 -7.49 -3.36 -4.83
CA VAL A 64 -8.67 -2.54 -5.16
C VAL A 64 -9.64 -2.35 -3.99
N ASN A 65 -9.73 -3.35 -3.13
CA ASN A 65 -10.64 -3.36 -1.99
C ASN A 65 -10.06 -2.72 -0.74
N ASN A 66 -8.80 -2.29 -0.75
CA ASN A 66 -8.12 -1.75 0.43
C ASN A 66 -8.27 -0.23 0.54
N VAL A 67 -7.76 0.31 1.67
CA VAL A 67 -7.65 1.77 1.86
C VAL A 67 -6.77 2.40 0.79
N VAL A 68 -5.63 1.78 0.47
CA VAL A 68 -4.80 2.14 -0.69
C VAL A 68 -5.05 1.11 -1.80
N GLY A 69 -5.97 1.45 -2.69
CA GLY A 69 -6.40 0.58 -3.79
C GLY A 69 -6.34 1.23 -5.17
N SER A 70 -5.98 2.51 -5.27
CA SER A 70 -5.76 3.20 -6.55
C SER A 70 -4.34 3.76 -6.67
N VAL A 71 -3.97 4.16 -7.89
CA VAL A 71 -2.70 4.84 -8.16
C VAL A 71 -2.64 6.17 -7.42
N GLU A 72 -3.72 6.95 -7.42
CA GLU A 72 -3.80 8.25 -6.75
C GLU A 72 -3.60 8.12 -5.23
N GLU A 73 -4.22 7.12 -4.60
CA GLU A 73 -4.05 6.85 -3.18
C GLU A 73 -2.61 6.41 -2.86
N THR A 74 -1.99 5.66 -3.77
CA THR A 74 -0.58 5.25 -3.64
C THR A 74 0.33 6.47 -3.69
N VAL A 75 0.24 7.29 -4.74
CA VAL A 75 1.04 8.51 -4.89
C VAL A 75 0.85 9.42 -3.68
N ARG A 76 -0.40 9.60 -3.22
CA ARG A 76 -0.71 10.37 -2.02
C ARG A 76 -0.03 9.80 -0.76
N MET A 77 -0.08 8.48 -0.56
CA MET A 77 0.55 7.82 0.60
C MET A 77 2.06 8.07 0.62
N PHE A 78 2.74 7.87 -0.52
CA PHE A 78 4.18 8.09 -0.61
C PHE A 78 4.57 9.55 -0.44
N ALA A 79 3.78 10.49 -0.96
CA ALA A 79 4.02 11.91 -0.77
C ALA A 79 3.88 12.37 0.70
N GLN A 80 3.02 11.73 1.49
CA GLN A 80 2.77 12.14 2.88
C GLN A 80 3.60 11.41 3.93
N VAL A 81 4.07 10.19 3.65
CA VAL A 81 4.92 9.44 4.58
C VAL A 81 6.41 9.69 4.31
N ASP A 82 6.80 9.92 3.05
CA ASP A 82 8.16 10.24 2.57
C ASP A 82 9.29 9.76 3.50
N HIS A 83 9.50 8.44 3.54
CA HIS A 83 10.41 7.81 4.49
C HIS A 83 11.20 6.66 3.85
N PRO A 84 12.52 6.54 4.10
CA PRO A 84 13.36 5.50 3.50
C PRO A 84 13.00 4.06 3.92
N GLY A 85 12.24 3.91 5.01
CA GLY A 85 11.70 2.62 5.46
C GLY A 85 10.43 2.18 4.74
N LEU A 86 9.93 2.95 3.77
CA LEU A 86 8.76 2.64 2.95
C LEU A 86 9.18 2.46 1.49
N GLY A 87 8.72 1.38 0.87
CA GLY A 87 8.84 1.12 -0.57
C GLY A 87 7.53 0.62 -1.14
N LEU A 88 7.44 0.54 -2.47
CA LEU A 88 6.26 0.06 -3.20
C LEU A 88 6.54 -1.36 -3.71
N LEU A 89 5.65 -2.31 -3.43
CA LEU A 89 5.52 -3.51 -4.25
C LEU A 89 4.56 -3.16 -5.39
N MET A 90 5.09 -3.06 -6.59
CA MET A 90 4.29 -2.80 -7.78
C MET A 90 3.81 -4.13 -8.37
N ASP A 91 2.62 -4.58 -7.98
CA ASP A 91 1.91 -5.64 -8.68
C ASP A 91 0.95 -5.02 -9.70
N PRO A 92 1.26 -5.09 -11.02
CA PRO A 92 0.40 -4.51 -12.04
C PRO A 92 -0.99 -5.16 -12.09
N THR A 93 -1.13 -6.42 -11.66
CA THR A 93 -2.41 -7.14 -11.72
C THR A 93 -3.44 -6.60 -10.72
N ASN A 94 -3.00 -6.07 -9.59
CA ASN A 94 -3.89 -5.50 -8.56
C ASN A 94 -4.54 -4.17 -8.96
N TYR A 95 -4.12 -3.57 -10.08
CA TYR A 95 -4.75 -2.36 -10.62
C TYR A 95 -5.83 -2.65 -11.68
N PHE A 96 -5.99 -3.91 -12.09
CA PHE A 96 -6.88 -4.26 -13.20
C PHE A 96 -8.21 -4.85 -12.73
N GLU A 97 -9.28 -4.23 -13.17
CA GLU A 97 -10.66 -4.67 -13.06
C GLU A 97 -11.26 -4.87 -14.46
N ALA A 98 -12.41 -5.54 -14.53
CA ALA A 98 -13.11 -5.82 -15.79
C ALA A 98 -13.36 -4.56 -16.66
N HIS A 99 -13.41 -3.37 -16.04
CA HIS A 99 -13.70 -2.12 -16.72
C HIS A 99 -12.46 -1.35 -17.24
N ASN A 100 -11.23 -1.73 -16.84
CA ASN A 100 -10.00 -1.01 -17.20
C ASN A 100 -8.89 -1.90 -17.81
N ILE A 101 -9.15 -3.21 -17.96
CA ILE A 101 -8.20 -4.18 -18.53
C ILE A 101 -7.76 -3.85 -19.97
N ASP A 102 -8.56 -3.10 -20.73
CA ASP A 102 -8.18 -2.68 -22.09
C ASP A 102 -7.21 -1.48 -22.11
N ARG A 103 -6.92 -0.89 -20.95
CA ARG A 103 -6.13 0.36 -20.80
C ARG A 103 -4.93 0.19 -19.85
N MET A 104 -4.41 -1.04 -19.73
CA MET A 104 -3.33 -1.38 -18.80
C MET A 104 -2.13 -0.42 -18.87
N ASP A 105 -1.63 -0.15 -20.09
CA ASP A 105 -0.47 0.73 -20.28
C ASP A 105 -0.70 2.15 -19.72
N GLN A 106 -1.92 2.67 -19.84
CA GLN A 106 -2.22 4.01 -19.34
C GLN A 106 -2.27 4.07 -17.81
N VAL A 107 -2.83 3.05 -17.17
CA VAL A 107 -2.92 2.95 -15.71
C VAL A 107 -1.53 2.77 -15.10
N LEU A 108 -0.68 1.94 -15.73
CA LEU A 108 0.68 1.71 -15.24
C LEU A 108 1.57 2.96 -15.35
N ASN A 109 1.45 3.72 -16.45
CA ASN A 109 2.28 4.92 -16.63
C ASN A 109 1.96 6.03 -15.61
N GLN A 110 0.74 6.09 -15.07
CA GLN A 110 0.39 7.04 -14.00
C GLN A 110 1.20 6.84 -12.70
N VAL A 111 1.81 5.68 -12.51
CA VAL A 111 2.65 5.41 -11.33
C VAL A 111 4.05 6.03 -11.46
N PHE A 112 4.51 6.32 -12.68
CA PHE A 112 5.86 6.82 -12.95
C PHE A 112 5.94 8.32 -13.25
N ASP A 113 4.80 8.97 -13.52
CA ASP A 113 4.67 10.41 -13.76
C ASP A 113 4.45 11.21 -12.47
#